data_AF-A0A3N1ANN8-F1
#
_entry.id   AF-A0A3N1ANN8-F1
#
_cell.length_a   1.000
_cell.length_b   1.000
_cell.length_c   1.000
_cell.angle_alpha   90.00
_cell.angle_beta   90.00
_cell.angle_gamma   90.00
#
_symmetry.space_group_name_H-M   'P 1'
#
loop_
_entity.id
_entity.type
_entity.pdbx_description
1 polymer ?
#
loop_
_entity_poly.entity_id
_entity_poly.type
_entity_poly.pdbx_seq_one_letter_code
_entity_poly.pdbx_strand_id
1 'polypeptide(L)'
;MAGPQQPNYAAMLAMKSSGTAVVLEIVLGFLGLFGVGNMYAGRTALGLIMMISYWVFQGINILLTFLLIGWVTGFLTWLTYTIVGPLLATQGVEQHNQRVLAAQTPRPSAPGGPAPGSAGWQ
;
A
#
# COMPACT_ATOMS: atom_id res chain seq x y z
N MET A 1 31.24 1.26 -23.87
CA MET A 1 29.96 0.67 -24.31
C MET A 1 29.31 0.04 -23.09
N ALA A 2 28.25 0.64 -22.55
CA ALA A 2 27.50 0.03 -21.45
C ALA A 2 26.84 -1.24 -22.00
N GLY A 3 27.15 -2.40 -21.41
CA GLY A 3 26.42 -3.63 -21.73
C GLY A 3 24.92 -3.44 -21.44
N PRO A 4 24.02 -4.20 -22.08
CA PRO A 4 22.60 -4.12 -21.80
C PRO A 4 22.38 -4.21 -20.29
N GLN A 5 21.78 -3.18 -19.69
CA GLN A 5 21.38 -3.19 -18.28
C GLN A 5 20.57 -4.48 -18.07
N GLN A 6 21.15 -5.44 -17.35
CA GLN A 6 20.43 -6.66 -17.03
C GLN A 6 19.16 -6.23 -16.28
N PRO A 7 17.97 -6.62 -16.75
CA PRO A 7 16.73 -6.32 -16.05
C PRO A 7 16.91 -6.79 -14.60
N ASN A 8 16.71 -5.92 -13.62
CA ASN A 8 16.89 -6.31 -12.22
C ASN A 8 15.73 -7.24 -11.82
N TYR A 9 15.87 -8.53 -12.11
CA TYR A 9 14.80 -9.52 -11.94
C TYR A 9 14.34 -9.58 -10.47
N ALA A 10 15.27 -9.40 -9.53
CA ALA A 10 14.97 -9.32 -8.10
C ALA A 10 14.04 -8.16 -7.74
N ALA A 11 14.16 -7.03 -8.44
CA ALA A 11 13.30 -5.88 -8.24
C ALA A 11 11.88 -6.06 -8.78
N MET A 12 11.76 -6.67 -9.95
CA MET A 12 10.46 -6.97 -10.53
C MET A 12 9.68 -7.96 -9.66
N LEU A 13 10.37 -8.92 -9.04
CA LEU A 13 9.77 -9.87 -8.10
C LEU A 13 9.33 -9.23 -6.78
N ALA A 14 9.89 -8.07 -6.41
CA ALA A 14 9.53 -7.34 -5.19
C ALA A 14 8.39 -6.33 -5.39
N MET A 15 8.01 -6.00 -6.63
CA MET A 15 6.90 -5.08 -6.90
C MET A 15 5.56 -5.73 -6.56
N LYS A 16 4.69 -4.99 -5.88
CA LYS A 16 3.33 -5.43 -5.55
C LYS A 16 2.32 -4.93 -6.57
N SER A 17 1.26 -5.71 -6.76
CA SER A 17 0.15 -5.38 -7.67
C SER A 17 -0.91 -4.52 -6.98
N SER A 18 -1.20 -3.37 -7.58
CA SER A 18 -2.24 -2.44 -7.11
C SER A 18 -3.63 -3.07 -7.24
N GLY A 19 -3.88 -3.80 -8.33
CA GLY A 19 -5.15 -4.49 -8.54
C GLY A 19 -5.43 -5.56 -7.49
N THR A 20 -4.41 -6.30 -7.06
CA THR A 20 -4.56 -7.28 -5.97
C THR A 20 -4.92 -6.59 -4.66
N ALA A 21 -4.26 -5.48 -4.32
CA ALA A 21 -4.57 -4.71 -3.12
C ALA A 21 -6.03 -4.20 -3.11
N VAL A 22 -6.52 -3.70 -4.25
CA VAL A 22 -7.91 -3.24 -4.43
C VAL A 22 -8.91 -4.38 -4.28
N VAL A 23 -8.65 -5.52 -4.91
CA VAL A 23 -9.55 -6.69 -4.81
C VAL A 23 -9.61 -7.19 -3.36
N LEU A 24 -8.48 -7.28 -2.66
CA LEU A 24 -8.47 -7.61 -1.24
C LEU A 24 -9.29 -6.62 -0.42
N GLU A 25 -9.15 -5.33 -0.67
CA GLU A 25 -9.90 -4.29 0.05
C GLU A 25 -11.42 -4.38 -0.18
N ILE A 26 -11.87 -4.64 -1.42
CA ILE A 26 -13.30 -4.69 -1.74
C ILE A 26 -13.93 -6.00 -1.24
N VAL A 27 -13.28 -7.14 -1.50
CA VAL A 27 -13.82 -8.45 -1.14
C VAL A 27 -13.90 -8.60 0.37
N LEU A 28 -12.84 -8.23 1.10
CA LEU A 28 -12.84 -8.27 2.55
C LEU A 28 -13.60 -7.08 3.16
N GLY A 29 -13.61 -5.91 2.51
CA GLY A 29 -14.42 -4.76 2.91
C GLY A 29 -15.92 -5.07 2.91
N PHE A 30 -16.40 -5.90 1.99
CA PHE A 30 -17.80 -6.36 2.01
C PHE A 30 -18.16 -7.13 3.28
N LEU A 31 -17.17 -7.78 3.92
CA LEU A 31 -17.30 -8.45 5.22
C LEU A 31 -17.04 -7.50 6.42
N GLY A 32 -16.83 -6.20 6.17
CA GLY A 32 -16.49 -5.21 7.20
C GLY A 32 -15.01 -5.18 7.59
N LEU A 33 -14.14 -5.82 6.81
CA LEU A 33 -12.69 -5.86 7.03
C LEU A 33 -11.97 -4.86 6.10
N PHE A 34 -12.42 -3.61 6.13
CA PHE A 34 -11.76 -2.52 5.39
C PHE A 34 -10.35 -2.26 5.96
N GLY A 35 -9.35 -2.07 5.10
CA GLY A 35 -7.96 -1.81 5.45
C GLY A 35 -6.96 -2.91 5.08
N VAL A 36 -7.42 -4.10 4.68
CA VAL A 36 -6.57 -5.26 4.35
C VAL A 36 -5.68 -4.99 3.12
N GLY A 37 -6.18 -4.26 2.12
CA GLY A 37 -5.40 -3.84 0.95
C GLY A 37 -4.23 -2.93 1.33
N ASN A 38 -4.41 -2.05 2.32
CA ASN A 38 -3.32 -1.25 2.88
C ASN A 38 -2.30 -2.09 3.66
N MET A 39 -2.74 -3.13 4.38
CA MET A 39 -1.83 -4.07 5.02
C MET A 39 -1.00 -4.83 3.98
N TYR A 40 -1.61 -5.26 2.87
CA TYR A 40 -0.92 -5.91 1.76
C TYR A 40 0.15 -5.01 1.13
N ALA A 41 -0.13 -3.71 1.02
CA ALA A 41 0.80 -2.70 0.53
C ALA A 41 1.96 -2.37 1.51
N GLY A 42 1.98 -2.97 2.71
CA GLY A 42 2.98 -2.72 3.74
C GLY A 42 2.66 -1.55 4.67
N ARG A 43 1.44 -1.00 4.60
CA ARG A 43 0.93 0.04 5.51
C ARG A 43 0.00 -0.57 6.56
N THR A 44 0.51 -1.55 7.30
CA THR A 44 -0.27 -2.34 8.26
C THR A 44 -0.95 -1.48 9.32
N ALA A 45 -0.26 -0.47 9.85
CA ALA A 45 -0.82 0.45 10.84
C ALA A 45 -2.02 1.24 10.30
N LEU A 46 -1.94 1.75 9.07
CA LEU A 46 -3.03 2.49 8.44
C LEU A 46 -4.22 1.58 8.14
N GLY A 47 -3.94 0.35 7.68
CA GLY A 47 -4.96 -0.68 7.49
C GLY A 47 -5.70 -1.01 8.79
N LEU A 48 -4.98 -1.18 9.90
CA LEU A 48 -5.58 -1.46 11.21
C LEU A 48 -6.44 -0.28 11.71
N ILE A 49 -5.94 0.95 11.56
CA ILE A 49 -6.69 2.15 11.93
C ILE A 49 -8.00 2.22 11.15
N MET A 50 -7.96 1.99 9.84
CA MET A 50 -9.17 1.94 9.00
C MET A 50 -10.14 0.84 9.45
N MET A 51 -9.63 -0.34 9.75
CA MET A 51 -10.46 -1.46 10.18
C MET A 51 -11.17 -1.16 11.51
N ILE A 52 -10.44 -0.67 12.50
CA ILE A 52 -11.00 -0.34 13.82
C ILE A 52 -11.96 0.84 13.71
N SER A 53 -11.60 1.88 12.96
CA SER A 53 -12.45 3.07 12.81
C SER A 53 -13.77 2.74 12.12
N TYR A 54 -13.79 1.88 11.10
CA TYR A 54 -15.03 1.40 10.49
C TYR A 54 -15.97 0.79 11.54
N TRP A 55 -15.48 -0.13 12.37
CA TRP A 55 -16.29 -0.77 13.40
C TRP A 55 -16.78 0.19 14.48
N VAL A 56 -15.97 1.19 14.86
CA VAL A 56 -16.38 2.25 15.80
C VAL A 56 -17.51 3.10 15.22
N PHE A 57 -17.34 3.61 13.99
CA PHE A 57 -18.39 4.40 13.32
C PHE A 57 -19.64 3.58 13.07
N GLN A 58 -19.50 2.31 12.68
CA GLN A 58 -20.63 1.44 12.44
C GLN A 58 -21.37 1.09 13.74
N GLY A 59 -20.66 0.90 14.85
CA GLY A 59 -21.26 0.74 16.18
C GLY A 59 -22.09 1.97 16.61
N ILE A 60 -21.58 3.18 16.33
CA ILE A 60 -22.34 4.43 16.55
C ILE A 60 -23.59 4.46 15.66
N ASN A 61 -23.46 4.15 14.36
CA ASN A 61 -24.61 4.12 13.45
C ASN A 61 -25.67 3.09 13.85
N ILE A 62 -25.26 1.90 14.35
CA ILE A 62 -26.18 0.89 14.88
C ILE A 62 -26.96 1.45 16.08
N LEU A 63 -26.28 2.16 16.99
CA LEU A 63 -26.95 2.83 18.11
C LEU A 63 -27.90 3.94 17.65
N LEU A 64 -27.55 4.65 16.57
CA LEU A 64 -28.41 5.67 15.95
C LEU A 64 -29.55 5.08 15.11
N THR A 65 -29.56 3.77 14.86
CA THR A 65 -30.58 3.13 14.02
C THR A 65 -31.97 3.20 14.64
N PHE A 66 -32.05 3.30 15.98
CA PHE A 66 -33.30 3.57 16.71
C PHE A 66 -33.96 4.91 16.32
N LEU A 67 -33.22 5.83 15.70
CA LEU A 67 -33.69 7.15 15.28
C LEU A 67 -33.98 7.23 13.77
N LEU A 68 -34.07 6.10 13.04
CA LEU A 68 -34.10 5.98 11.56
C LEU A 68 -32.85 6.53 10.84
N ILE A 69 -32.22 7.57 11.37
CA ILE A 69 -31.03 8.23 10.82
C ILE A 69 -29.86 7.26 10.69
N GLY A 70 -29.73 6.30 11.62
CA GLY A 70 -28.68 5.28 11.59
C GLY A 70 -28.68 4.38 10.35
N TRP A 71 -29.83 4.18 9.69
CA TRP A 71 -29.89 3.44 8.41
C TRP A 71 -29.21 4.21 7.29
N VAL A 72 -29.51 5.50 7.17
CA VAL A 72 -28.94 6.37 6.13
C VAL A 72 -27.44 6.58 6.40
N THR A 73 -27.08 6.96 7.62
CA THR A 73 -25.67 7.19 7.97
C THR A 73 -24.86 5.91 7.93
N GLY A 74 -25.42 4.76 8.31
CA GLY A 74 -24.79 3.45 8.17
C GLY A 74 -24.47 3.09 6.72
N PHE A 75 -25.41 3.29 5.81
CA PHE A 75 -25.18 3.06 4.38
C PHE A 75 -24.13 4.03 3.81
N LEU A 76 -24.16 5.32 4.19
CA LEU A 76 -23.13 6.28 3.79
C LEU A 76 -21.74 5.91 4.32
N THR A 77 -21.63 5.47 5.58
CA THR A 77 -20.35 5.04 6.16
C THR A 77 -19.79 3.85 5.40
N TRP A 78 -20.61 2.83 5.12
CA TRP A 78 -20.20 1.69 4.31
C TRP A 78 -19.73 2.10 2.90
N LEU A 79 -20.49 2.97 2.22
CA LEU A 79 -20.14 3.45 0.89
C LEU A 79 -18.81 4.22 0.89
N THR A 80 -18.61 5.07 1.89
CA THR A 80 -17.40 5.88 2.05
C THR A 80 -16.17 4.99 2.20
N TYR A 81 -16.23 3.98 3.07
CA TYR A 81 -15.11 3.04 3.26
C TYR A 81 -14.85 2.19 2.01
N THR A 82 -15.90 1.82 1.28
CA THR A 82 -15.80 1.07 0.02
C THR A 82 -15.08 1.86 -1.08
N ILE A 83 -15.15 3.19 -1.08
CA ILE A 83 -14.46 4.04 -2.06
C ILE A 83 -13.07 4.44 -1.55
N VAL A 84 -12.97 4.90 -0.30
CA VAL A 84 -11.73 5.45 0.26
C VAL A 84 -10.70 4.34 0.52
N GLY A 85 -11.13 3.15 0.93
CA GLY A 85 -10.25 2.00 1.17
C GLY A 85 -9.39 1.66 -0.05
N PRO A 86 -10.00 1.37 -1.22
CA PRO A 86 -9.27 1.04 -2.44
C PRO A 86 -8.30 2.14 -2.89
N LEU A 87 -8.72 3.40 -2.80
CA LEU A 87 -7.88 4.55 -3.16
C LEU A 87 -6.63 4.65 -2.28
N LEU A 88 -6.74 4.36 -0.99
CA LEU A 88 -5.58 4.36 -0.11
C LEU A 88 -4.70 3.12 -0.30
N ALA A 89 -5.30 1.98 -0.65
CA ALA A 89 -4.56 0.76 -0.96
C ALA A 89 -3.71 0.91 -2.23
N THR A 90 -4.23 1.54 -3.29
CA THR A 90 -3.46 1.83 -4.51
C THR A 90 -2.28 2.75 -4.23
N GLN A 91 -2.52 3.85 -3.51
CA GLN A 91 -1.47 4.77 -3.08
C GLN A 91 -0.40 4.06 -2.22
N GLY A 92 -0.81 3.12 -1.37
CA GLY A 92 0.12 2.32 -0.58
C GLY A 92 1.04 1.46 -1.45
N VAL A 93 0.50 0.81 -2.48
CA VAL A 93 1.28 -0.02 -3.40
C VAL A 93 2.25 0.82 -4.23
N GLU A 94 1.80 1.98 -4.73
CA GLU A 94 2.65 2.91 -5.47
C GLU A 94 3.83 3.40 -4.63
N GLN A 95 3.58 3.77 -3.37
CA GLN A 95 4.63 4.16 -2.44
C GLN A 95 5.62 3.01 -2.17
N HIS A 96 5.14 1.78 -2.04
CA HIS A 96 6.00 0.60 -1.86
C HIS A 96 6.90 0.39 -3.09
N ASN A 97 6.32 0.44 -4.28
CA ASN A 97 7.05 0.25 -5.54
C ASN A 97 8.08 1.37 -5.75
N GLN A 98 7.76 2.64 -5.43
CA GLN A 98 8.70 3.75 -5.49
C GLN A 98 9.90 3.58 -4.54
N ARG A 99 9.68 3.06 -3.34
CA ARG A 99 10.78 2.76 -2.38
C ARG A 99 11.69 1.67 -2.91
N VAL A 100 11.12 0.62 -3.50
CA VAL A 100 11.87 -0.47 -4.12
C VAL A 100 12.71 0.07 -5.29
N LEU A 101 12.17 0.98 -6.10
CA LEU A 101 12.90 1.65 -7.18
C LEU A 101 14.03 2.55 -6.65
N ALA A 102 13.76 3.37 -5.64
CA ALA A 102 14.76 4.27 -5.04
C ALA A 102 15.94 3.51 -4.40
N ALA A 103 15.68 2.33 -3.82
CA ALA A 103 16.72 1.47 -3.25
C ALA A 103 17.65 0.85 -4.32
N GLN A 104 17.23 0.83 -5.59
CA GLN A 104 18.01 0.28 -6.70
C GLN A 104 18.83 1.32 -7.43
N THR A 105 18.54 2.61 -7.27
CA THR A 105 19.33 3.68 -7.87
C THR A 105 20.75 3.58 -7.30
N PRO A 106 21.77 3.23 -8.11
CA PRO A 106 23.13 3.17 -7.62
C PRO A 106 23.48 4.52 -7.02
N ARG A 107 24.02 4.55 -5.80
CA ARG A 107 24.57 5.80 -5.25
C ARG A 107 25.53 6.36 -6.29
N PRO A 108 25.48 7.67 -6.62
CA PRO A 108 26.53 8.28 -7.40
C PRO A 108 27.84 7.93 -6.72
N SER A 109 28.69 7.13 -7.38
CA SER A 109 30.07 6.98 -6.97
C SER A 109 30.60 8.39 -6.85
N ALA A 110 31.01 8.79 -5.63
CA ALA A 110 31.57 10.11 -5.38
C ALA A 110 32.53 10.45 -6.54
N PRO A 111 32.46 11.65 -7.14
CA PRO A 111 33.37 12.04 -8.19
C PRO A 111 34.80 11.98 -7.62
N GLY A 112 35.51 10.88 -7.88
CA GLY A 112 36.85 10.61 -7.31
C GLY A 112 37.05 9.27 -6.61
N GLY A 113 36.06 8.38 -6.51
CA GLY A 113 36.28 7.03 -5.96
C GLY A 113 37.17 6.17 -6.88
N PRO A 114 38.22 5.51 -6.35
CA PRO A 114 39.12 4.69 -7.18
C PRO A 114 38.33 3.57 -7.89
N ALA A 115 38.69 3.32 -9.14
CA ALA A 115 38.04 2.29 -9.96
C ALA A 115 38.10 0.92 -9.24
N PRO A 116 37.00 0.17 -9.17
CA PRO A 116 37.01 -1.15 -8.57
C PRO A 116 37.87 -2.08 -9.44
N GLY A 117 39.10 -2.33 -9.00
CA GLY A 117 40.07 -3.16 -9.71
C GLY A 117 41.53 -2.69 -9.63
N SER A 118 41.84 -1.50 -9.10
CA SER A 118 43.23 -1.02 -9.02
C SER A 118 44.01 -1.48 -7.77
N ALA A 119 43.39 -2.27 -6.88
CA ALA A 119 44.07 -2.87 -5.72
C ALA A 119 44.50 -4.32 -6.05
N GLY A 120 45.30 -4.46 -7.10
CA GLY A 120 46.00 -5.70 -7.44
C GLY A 120 47.49 -5.53 -7.15
N TRP A 121 47.94 -6.13 -6.05
CA TRP A 121 49.31 -6.50 -5.70
C TRP A 121 50.46 -5.75 -6.42
N GLN A 122 50.98 -4.71 -5.77
CA GLN A 122 52.40 -4.34 -5.86
C GLN A 122 52.94 -4.09 -4.46
#